data_AF-A0A965RFR1-F1
#
_entry.id   AF-A0A965RFR1-F1
#
_cell.length_a   1.000
_cell.length_b   1.000
_cell.length_c   1.000
_cell.angle_alpha   90.00
_cell.angle_beta   90.00
_cell.angle_gamma   90.00
#
_symmetry.space_group_name_H-M   'P 1'
#
loop_
_entity.id
_entity.type
_entity.pdbx_description
1 polymer ?
#
loop_
_entity_poly.entity_id
_entity_poly.type
_entity_poly.pdbx_seq_one_letter_code
_entity_poly.pdbx_strand_id
1 'polypeptide(L)'
;ESDDNSPASVRSALELLSAAYSLHSGFAEARILEINTQLRPALNHNLPGIRQPSARMVQINGLYRHGFLVAPAVLDAVMGLVNGELSLANRFQLLQDV
;
A
#
# COMPACT_ATOMS: atom_id res chain seq x y z
N GLU A 1 4.37 -7.92 9.72
CA GLU A 1 3.99 -8.01 8.30
C GLU A 1 4.76 -9.18 7.69
N SER A 2 4.18 -9.84 6.69
CA SER A 2 4.78 -11.03 6.07
C SER A 2 5.18 -10.69 4.63
N ASP A 3 6.34 -11.20 4.19
CA ASP A 3 6.79 -11.17 2.79
C ASP A 3 6.28 -12.40 2.01
N ASP A 4 5.25 -13.06 2.54
CA ASP A 4 4.64 -14.26 1.99
C ASP A 4 3.64 -13.92 0.88
N ASN A 5 3.99 -14.31 -0.35
CA ASN A 5 3.15 -14.19 -1.53
C ASN A 5 2.37 -15.48 -1.84
N SER A 6 2.34 -16.45 -0.92
CA SER A 6 1.62 -17.70 -1.12
C SER A 6 0.09 -17.47 -1.16
N PRO A 7 -0.66 -18.44 -1.70
CA PRO A 7 -2.12 -18.43 -1.62
C PRO A 7 -2.61 -18.42 -0.17
N ALA A 8 -3.87 -18.03 0.04
CA ALA A 8 -4.45 -17.98 1.37
C ALA A 8 -4.34 -19.34 2.10
N SER A 9 -3.78 -19.30 3.30
CA SER A 9 -3.74 -20.47 4.18
C SER A 9 -5.13 -20.80 4.74
N VAL A 10 -5.33 -22.05 5.17
CA VAL A 10 -6.54 -22.46 5.90
C VAL A 10 -6.77 -21.58 7.14
N ARG A 11 -5.68 -21.23 7.85
CA ARG A 11 -5.75 -20.39 9.05
C ARG A 11 -6.30 -19.00 8.74
N SER A 12 -5.68 -18.29 7.79
CA SER A 12 -6.08 -16.92 7.42
C SER A 12 -7.50 -16.87 6.85
N ALA A 13 -7.90 -17.89 6.09
CA ALA A 13 -9.28 -18.01 5.61
C ALA A 13 -10.27 -18.19 6.76
N LEU A 14 -9.99 -19.08 7.73
CA LEU A 14 -10.85 -19.28 8.89
C LEU A 14 -10.95 -18.02 9.76
N GLU A 15 -9.83 -17.32 9.99
CA GLU A 15 -9.81 -16.06 10.75
C GLU A 15 -10.68 -14.99 10.10
N LEU A 16 -10.53 -14.76 8.79
CA LEU A 16 -11.30 -13.76 8.05
C LEU A 16 -12.79 -14.09 7.99
N LEU A 17 -13.13 -15.33 7.63
CA LEU A 17 -14.52 -15.75 7.44
C LEU A 17 -15.28 -15.86 8.76
N SER A 18 -14.61 -16.29 9.83
CA SER A 18 -15.21 -16.30 11.17
C SER A 18 -15.51 -14.87 11.64
N ALA A 19 -14.59 -13.92 11.40
CA ALA A 19 -14.82 -12.52 11.71
C ALA A 19 -16.01 -11.95 10.93
N ALA A 20 -16.13 -12.25 9.63
CA ALA A 20 -17.28 -11.83 8.82
C ALA A 20 -18.61 -12.39 9.37
N TYR A 21 -18.65 -13.68 9.72
CA TYR A 21 -19.83 -14.30 10.32
C TYR A 21 -20.20 -13.68 11.68
N SER A 22 -19.19 -13.37 12.53
CA SER A 22 -19.41 -12.69 13.81
C SER A 22 -19.95 -11.27 13.65
N LEU A 23 -19.63 -10.57 12.56
CA LEU A 23 -20.15 -9.24 12.28
C LEU A 23 -21.64 -9.26 11.90
N HIS A 24 -22.07 -10.22 11.08
CA HIS A 24 -23.47 -10.31 10.65
C HIS A 24 -23.84 -11.72 10.14
N SER A 25 -24.93 -12.28 10.67
CA SER A 25 -25.42 -13.62 10.30
C SER A 25 -25.78 -13.77 8.82
N GLY A 26 -26.10 -12.66 8.14
CA GLY A 26 -26.34 -12.63 6.69
C GLY A 26 -25.15 -13.09 5.83
N PHE A 27 -23.94 -13.18 6.39
CA PHE A 27 -22.78 -13.76 5.69
C PHE A 27 -22.73 -15.29 5.72
N ALA A 28 -23.61 -15.97 6.46
CA ALA A 28 -23.59 -17.44 6.61
C ALA A 28 -23.73 -18.20 5.27
N GLU A 29 -24.63 -17.73 4.41
CA GLU A 29 -24.93 -18.35 3.11
C GLU A 29 -24.26 -17.61 1.94
N ALA A 30 -23.37 -16.66 2.24
CA ALA A 30 -22.64 -15.93 1.21
C ALA A 30 -21.73 -16.90 0.42
N ARG A 31 -21.62 -16.66 -0.89
CA ARG A 31 -20.76 -17.47 -1.77
C ARG A 31 -19.41 -16.79 -1.90
N ILE A 32 -18.35 -17.54 -1.63
CA ILE A 32 -16.98 -17.10 -1.87
C ILE A 32 -16.78 -17.05 -3.39
N LEU A 33 -16.61 -15.84 -3.94
CA LEU A 33 -16.32 -15.65 -5.35
C LEU A 33 -14.82 -15.74 -5.63
N GLU A 34 -14.00 -15.20 -4.71
CA GLU A 34 -12.56 -15.10 -4.85
C GLU A 34 -11.90 -14.96 -3.48
N ILE A 35 -10.67 -15.45 -3.34
CA ILE A 35 -9.80 -15.20 -2.19
C ILE A 35 -8.42 -14.81 -2.72
N ASN A 36 -8.05 -13.54 -2.55
CA ASN A 36 -6.80 -12.99 -3.04
C ASN A 36 -5.81 -12.72 -1.90
N THR A 37 -4.52 -12.92 -2.19
CA THR A 37 -3.41 -12.52 -1.33
C THR A 37 -2.51 -11.56 -2.11
N GLN A 38 -1.95 -10.57 -1.41
CA GLN A 38 -1.01 -9.62 -1.98
C GLN A 38 -0.05 -9.10 -0.92
N LEU A 39 1.13 -8.68 -1.39
CA LEU A 39 2.13 -7.99 -0.57
C LEU A 39 1.88 -6.49 -0.57
N ARG A 40 2.07 -5.87 0.58
CA ARG A 40 1.96 -4.42 0.73
C ARG A 40 3.32 -3.78 0.42
N PRO A 41 3.38 -2.75 -0.43
CA PRO A 41 4.61 -2.03 -0.73
C PRO A 41 4.98 -1.15 0.48
N ALA A 42 5.79 -1.69 1.39
CA ALA A 42 6.22 -1.04 2.62
C ALA A 42 7.73 -0.75 2.62
N LEU A 43 8.11 0.34 3.27
CA LEU A 43 9.48 0.64 3.66
C LEU A 43 9.63 0.38 5.17
N ASN A 44 10.86 0.35 5.68
CA ASN A 44 11.12 0.02 7.10
C ASN A 44 10.35 0.89 8.11
N HIS A 45 10.04 2.13 7.74
CA HIS A 45 9.27 3.07 8.57
C HIS A 45 7.76 3.13 8.23
N ASN A 46 7.27 2.30 7.31
CA ASN A 46 5.86 2.22 6.89
C ASN A 46 5.24 3.55 6.39
N LEU A 47 6.07 4.48 5.90
CA LEU A 47 5.64 5.73 5.27
C LEU A 47 5.98 5.70 3.77
N PRO A 48 5.23 6.44 2.93
CA PRO A 48 5.58 6.60 1.53
C PRO A 48 6.94 7.30 1.39
N GLY A 49 7.66 6.95 0.33
CA GLY A 49 8.98 7.48 0.03
C GLY A 49 9.17 7.67 -1.47
N ILE A 50 9.82 8.79 -1.82
CA ILE A 50 10.25 9.14 -3.16
C ILE A 50 11.78 9.24 -3.15
N ARG A 51 12.42 8.57 -4.11
CA ARG A 51 13.87 8.68 -4.36
C ARG A 51 14.12 9.05 -5.81
N GLN A 52 15.14 9.85 -6.06
CA GLN A 52 15.60 10.21 -7.41
C GLN A 52 17.09 9.86 -7.56
N PRO A 53 17.43 8.57 -7.77
CA PRO A 53 18.83 8.13 -7.85
C PRO A 53 19.57 8.69 -9.08
N SER A 54 18.86 9.14 -10.11
CA SER A 54 19.46 9.84 -11.26
C SER A 54 18.46 10.81 -11.91
N ALA A 55 18.95 11.72 -12.74
CA ALA A 55 18.12 12.76 -13.37
C ALA A 55 16.92 12.23 -14.17
N ARG A 56 16.97 10.99 -14.68
CA ARG A 56 15.90 10.37 -15.49
C ARG A 56 15.21 9.20 -14.78
N MET A 57 15.40 9.03 -13.47
CA MET A 57 14.80 7.93 -12.72
C MET A 57 14.22 8.42 -11.40
N VAL A 58 12.93 8.21 -11.22
CA VAL A 58 12.22 8.40 -9.96
C VAL A 58 11.72 7.05 -9.46
N GLN A 59 11.90 6.77 -8.18
CA GLN A 59 11.39 5.58 -7.50
C GLN A 59 10.37 6.02 -6.45
N ILE A 60 9.25 5.31 -6.38
CA ILE A 60 8.16 5.57 -5.44
C ILE A 60 7.82 4.25 -4.77
N ASN A 61 7.75 4.23 -3.44
CA ASN A 61 7.35 3.04 -2.66
C ASN A 61 6.77 3.45 -1.29
N GLY A 62 6.41 2.49 -0.44
CA GLY A 62 6.02 2.74 0.95
C GLY A 62 4.57 3.17 1.16
N LEU A 63 3.72 3.08 0.12
CA LEU A 63 2.30 3.42 0.19
C LEU A 63 1.50 2.57 1.20
N TYR A 64 2.00 1.35 1.46
CA TYR A 64 1.53 0.43 2.49
C TYR A 64 -0.01 0.29 2.51
N ARG A 65 -0.64 0.22 3.69
CA ARG A 65 -2.08 -0.02 3.88
C ARG A 65 -3.01 1.13 3.46
N HIS A 66 -2.47 2.27 3.02
CA HIS A 66 -3.27 3.45 2.65
C HIS A 66 -3.04 3.90 1.19
N GLY A 67 -2.40 3.07 0.36
CA GLY A 67 -2.00 3.46 -0.99
C GLY A 67 -3.14 4.02 -1.83
N PHE A 68 -4.33 3.43 -1.76
CA PHE A 68 -5.49 3.93 -2.52
C PHE A 68 -5.96 5.33 -2.08
N LEU A 69 -5.77 5.69 -0.81
CA LEU A 69 -6.16 7.00 -0.28
C LEU A 69 -5.13 8.07 -0.60
N VAL A 70 -3.84 7.74 -0.47
CA VAL A 70 -2.75 8.73 -0.53
C VAL A 70 -2.14 8.85 -1.92
N ALA A 71 -2.40 7.89 -2.83
CA ALA A 71 -1.80 7.88 -4.17
C ALA A 71 -1.94 9.20 -4.94
N PRO A 72 -3.12 9.87 -4.98
CA PRO A 72 -3.23 11.14 -5.70
C PRO A 72 -2.30 12.23 -5.17
N ALA A 73 -2.22 12.39 -3.85
CA ALA A 73 -1.35 13.39 -3.22
C ALA A 73 0.15 13.08 -3.41
N VAL A 74 0.52 11.79 -3.38
CA VAL A 74 1.90 11.34 -3.66
C VAL A 74 2.24 11.59 -5.13
N LEU A 75 1.30 11.35 -6.05
CA LEU A 75 1.48 11.61 -7.47
C LEU A 75 1.70 13.11 -7.74
N ASP A 76 0.93 13.99 -7.11
CA ASP A 76 1.11 15.45 -7.24
C ASP A 76 2.52 15.88 -6.80
N ALA A 77 3.02 15.31 -5.69
CA ALA A 77 4.39 15.57 -5.23
C ALA A 77 5.45 15.06 -6.21
N VAL A 78 5.24 13.90 -6.83
CA VAL A 78 6.13 13.34 -7.86
C VAL A 78 6.13 14.20 -9.11
N MET A 79 4.96 14.67 -9.56
CA MET A 79 4.86 15.55 -10.73
C MET A 79 5.56 16.88 -10.48
N GLY A 80 5.44 17.42 -9.27
CA GLY A 80 6.24 18.57 -8.82
C GLY A 80 7.73 18.29 -8.95
N LEU A 81 8.21 17.19 -8.37
CA LEU A 81 9.62 16.78 -8.42
C LEU A 81 10.15 16.70 -9.86
N VAL A 82 9.39 16.07 -10.76
CA VAL A 82 9.74 15.95 -12.20
C VAL A 82 9.86 17.31 -12.88
N ASN A 83 9.05 18.29 -12.47
CA ASN A 83 9.09 19.66 -12.97
C ASN A 83 10.10 20.57 -12.23
N GLY A 84 10.83 20.05 -11.25
CA GLY A 84 11.79 20.81 -10.44
C GLY A 84 11.19 21.52 -9.22
N GLU A 85 9.96 21.21 -8.84
CA GLU A 85 9.26 21.76 -7.68
C GLU A 85 9.20 20.78 -6.50
N LEU A 86 9.77 21.15 -5.36
CA LEU A 86 9.87 20.26 -4.18
C LEU A 86 8.86 20.56 -3.07
N SER A 87 7.95 21.51 -3.27
CA SER A 87 7.08 22.06 -2.21
C SER A 87 6.19 20.98 -1.56
N LEU A 88 5.50 20.17 -2.37
CA LEU A 88 4.63 19.10 -1.89
C LEU A 88 5.44 17.93 -1.33
N ALA A 89 6.53 17.54 -1.99
CA ALA A 89 7.41 16.48 -1.52
C ALA A 89 7.99 16.80 -0.13
N ASN A 90 8.38 18.06 0.10
CA ASN A 90 8.85 18.53 1.41
C ASN A 90 7.72 18.62 2.43
N ARG A 91 6.56 19.18 2.05
CA ARG A 91 5.40 19.31 2.94
C ARG A 91 4.93 17.95 3.47
N PHE A 92 4.94 16.94 2.61
CA PHE A 92 4.56 15.58 2.98
C PHE A 92 5.73 14.72 3.48
N GLN A 93 6.93 15.27 3.55
CA GLN A 93 8.14 14.59 4.03
C GLN A 93 8.42 13.28 3.27
N LEU A 94 8.28 13.33 1.94
CA LEU A 94 8.37 12.15 1.07
C LEU A 94 9.77 11.88 0.54
N LEU A 95 10.66 12.87 0.55
CA LEU A 95 12.02 12.71 0.01
C LEU A 95 12.84 11.79 0.91
N GLN A 96 13.49 10.81 0.31
CA GLN A 96 14.44 9.93 0.99
C GLN A 96 15.84 10.09 0.43
N ASP A 97 16.82 9.90 1.30
CA ASP A 97 18.22 9.86 0.91
C ASP A 97 18.48 8.72 -0.09
N VAL A 98 19.44 8.95 -0.98
CA VAL A 98 19.86 7.99 -2.03
C VAL A 98 20.63 6.83 -1.41
#